data_AF-A0ABD2K013-F1
#
_entry.id   AF-A0ABD2K013-F1
#
_cell.length_a   1.000
_cell.length_b   1.000
_cell.length_c   1.000
_cell.angle_alpha   90.00
_cell.angle_beta   90.00
_cell.angle_gamma   90.00
#
_symmetry.space_group_name_H-M   'P 1'
#
loop_
_entity.id
_entity.type
_entity.pdbx_description
1 polymer ?
#
loop_
_entity_poly.entity_id
_entity_poly.type
_entity_poly.pdbx_seq_one_letter_code
_entity_poly.pdbx_strand_id
1 'polypeptide(L)'
;MAPLCFQVNEYYAQISELVPGLYICGVTGLTPANMKAFRIELIVNATREVPNLKSLGHIQRMKLWVEDTTDEDLFPHFDIVADQIHAVIQDRGAVLVHCVAGVSRSAAICLAYLLKYRTRSLRAAYHLMCSKRPMVRPNLSFWRQLIHYEQQVKGNVGSVRIVRDEAQPDKLLPDVYLKIVIPDQLSRPLSPTNATDASSAQSVPKSPFSDEPAPVSQLPLSRHRRNSSGGSARVKFVPVLEVLTEMAAESPA
;
A
#
# COMPACT_ATOMS: atom_id res chain seq x y z
N MET A 1 25.66 -14.46 17.16
CA MET A 1 24.67 -14.34 16.07
C MET A 1 25.23 -13.40 15.01
N ALA A 2 25.23 -13.79 13.74
CA ALA A 2 25.60 -12.90 12.65
C ALA A 2 24.56 -11.76 12.50
N PRO A 3 24.95 -10.54 12.12
CA PRO A 3 24.01 -9.45 11.90
C PRO A 3 23.08 -9.78 10.73
N LEU A 4 21.77 -9.60 10.94
CA LEU A 4 20.78 -9.67 9.86
C LEU A 4 21.02 -8.49 8.92
N CYS A 5 21.34 -8.78 7.67
CA CYS A 5 21.54 -7.78 6.62
C CYS A 5 20.49 -7.96 5.54
N PHE A 6 19.79 -6.89 5.19
CA PHE A 6 18.79 -6.89 4.14
C PHE A 6 19.20 -5.89 3.07
N GLN A 7 19.18 -6.31 1.81
CA GLN A 7 19.29 -5.38 0.69
C GLN A 7 17.90 -4.86 0.37
N VAL A 8 17.65 -3.58 0.68
CA VAL A 8 16.33 -2.95 0.52
C VAL A 8 16.48 -1.68 -0.30
N ASN A 9 15.51 -1.41 -1.15
CA ASN A 9 15.40 -0.11 -1.81
C ASN A 9 14.82 0.90 -0.80
N GLU A 10 15.60 1.91 -0.42
CA GLU A 10 15.21 2.90 0.60
C GLU A 10 13.93 3.67 0.23
N TYR A 11 13.73 3.96 -1.06
CA TYR A 11 12.51 4.61 -1.54
C TYR A 11 11.28 3.74 -1.27
N TYR A 12 11.42 2.42 -1.45
CA TYR A 12 10.33 1.49 -1.15
C TYR A 12 10.16 1.25 0.34
N ALA A 13 11.15 1.50 1.17
CA ALA A 13 11.05 1.17 2.58
C ALA A 13 10.40 2.28 3.43
N GLN A 14 10.15 3.46 2.85
CA GLN A 14 9.44 4.57 3.50
C GLN A 14 8.05 4.16 3.99
N ILE A 15 7.57 4.84 5.03
CA ILE A 15 6.24 4.67 5.57
C ILE A 15 5.20 5.39 4.69
N SER A 16 4.07 4.74 4.45
CA SER A 16 2.96 5.30 3.68
C SER A 16 1.67 5.09 4.46
N GLU A 17 0.86 6.14 4.58
CA GLU A 17 -0.51 6.02 5.10
C GLU A 17 -1.44 5.57 3.97
N LEU A 18 -2.14 4.45 4.19
CA LEU A 18 -3.07 3.91 3.21
C LEU A 18 -4.46 4.54 3.37
N VAL A 19 -4.94 4.55 4.61
CA VAL A 19 -6.16 5.20 5.08
C VAL A 19 -5.87 5.76 6.47
N PRO A 20 -6.65 6.72 6.99
CA PRO A 20 -6.45 7.27 8.33
C PRO A 20 -6.23 6.17 9.38
N GLY A 21 -5.06 6.20 10.02
CA GLY A 21 -4.67 5.26 11.09
C GLY A 21 -4.06 3.93 10.61
N LEU A 22 -3.97 3.65 9.31
CA LEU A 22 -3.27 2.46 8.79
C LEU A 22 -2.04 2.85 7.96
N TYR A 23 -0.88 2.42 8.44
CA TYR A 23 0.42 2.64 7.82
C TYR A 23 1.07 1.34 7.35
N ILE A 24 1.88 1.44 6.30
CA ILE A 24 2.69 0.34 5.76
C ILE A 24 4.12 0.80 5.51
N CYS A 25 5.12 -0.03 5.79
CA CYS A 25 6.52 0.26 5.48
C CYS A 25 7.37 -1.01 5.22
N GLY A 26 8.62 -0.78 4.80
CA GLY A 26 9.69 -1.78 4.88
C GLY A 26 10.44 -1.70 6.22
N VAL A 27 11.40 -2.59 6.44
CA VAL A 27 12.11 -2.71 7.72
C VAL A 27 12.87 -1.44 8.11
N THR A 28 13.38 -0.65 7.16
CA THR A 28 14.09 0.60 7.47
C THR A 28 13.15 1.73 7.94
N GLY A 29 11.83 1.58 7.72
CA GLY A 29 10.82 2.48 8.26
C GLY A 29 10.60 2.31 9.77
N LEU A 30 11.15 1.25 10.38
CA LEU A 30 11.04 0.97 11.81
C LEU A 30 12.04 1.80 12.63
N THR A 31 11.72 3.08 12.82
CA THR A 31 12.53 3.99 13.65
C THR A 31 11.68 4.57 14.78
N PRO A 32 12.27 4.85 15.97
CA PRO A 32 11.55 5.51 17.06
C PRO A 32 10.95 6.87 16.65
N ALA A 33 11.66 7.60 15.78
CA ALA A 33 11.17 8.86 15.22
C ALA A 33 9.87 8.67 14.43
N ASN A 34 9.81 7.66 13.55
CA ASN A 34 8.58 7.35 12.81
C ASN A 34 7.47 6.89 13.76
N MET A 35 7.78 5.98 14.71
CA MET A 35 6.74 5.49 15.63
C MET A 35 6.09 6.63 16.40
N LYS A 36 6.89 7.61 16.85
CA LYS A 36 6.40 8.82 17.53
C LYS A 36 5.65 9.76 16.58
N ALA A 37 6.20 10.02 15.39
CA ALA A 37 5.62 10.96 14.42
C ALA A 37 4.22 10.53 13.96
N PHE A 38 4.03 9.23 13.72
CA PHE A 38 2.74 8.66 13.27
C PHE A 38 1.90 8.10 14.42
N ARG A 39 2.34 8.30 15.68
CA ARG A 39 1.65 7.86 16.91
C ARG A 39 1.24 6.38 16.85
N ILE A 40 2.16 5.52 16.42
CA ILE A 40 1.89 4.09 16.24
C ILE A 40 1.64 3.43 17.60
N GLU A 41 0.50 2.76 17.73
CA GLU A 41 0.06 2.04 18.93
C GLU A 41 0.19 0.52 18.78
N LEU A 42 0.03 0.02 17.55
CA LEU A 42 0.20 -1.40 17.21
C LEU A 42 1.15 -1.56 16.02
N ILE A 43 2.13 -2.45 16.16
CA ILE A 43 2.98 -2.90 15.06
C ILE A 43 2.64 -4.35 14.70
N VAL A 44 2.24 -4.58 13.46
CA VAL A 44 2.07 -5.90 12.87
C VAL A 44 3.34 -6.25 12.09
N ASN A 45 4.09 -7.21 12.62
CA ASN A 45 5.32 -7.73 12.02
C ASN A 45 5.01 -8.97 11.18
N ALA A 46 4.89 -8.76 9.86
CA ALA A 46 4.65 -9.82 8.88
C ALA A 46 5.97 -10.41 8.38
N THR A 47 6.86 -10.81 9.30
CA THR A 47 8.12 -11.49 8.96
C THR A 47 8.41 -12.66 9.90
N ARG A 48 9.16 -13.65 9.41
CA ARG A 48 9.79 -14.67 10.26
C ARG A 48 11.09 -14.13 10.83
N GLU A 49 11.90 -13.52 9.97
CA GLU A 49 13.30 -13.18 10.15
C GLU A 49 13.56 -11.90 10.97
N VAL A 50 12.65 -10.92 10.96
CA VAL A 50 12.84 -9.68 11.73
C VAL A 50 12.25 -9.85 13.14
N PRO A 51 13.03 -9.70 14.23
CA PRO A 51 12.48 -9.74 15.58
C PRO A 51 11.66 -8.49 15.88
N ASN A 52 10.79 -8.58 16.89
CA ASN A 52 10.13 -7.40 17.42
C ASN A 52 11.16 -6.51 18.13
N LEU A 53 11.48 -5.38 17.51
CA LEU A 53 12.54 -4.47 17.97
C LEU A 53 12.12 -3.75 19.25
N LYS A 54 12.76 -4.09 20.37
CA LYS A 54 12.54 -3.44 21.68
C LYS A 54 12.91 -1.96 21.67
N SER A 55 13.87 -1.56 20.83
CA SER A 55 14.31 -0.17 20.65
C SER A 55 13.21 0.78 20.17
N LEU A 56 12.09 0.26 19.65
CA LEU A 56 10.93 1.07 19.25
C LEU A 56 10.00 1.46 20.43
N GLY A 57 10.39 1.16 21.67
CA GLY A 57 9.64 1.53 22.88
C GLY A 57 8.49 0.58 23.22
N HIS A 58 7.62 1.03 24.12
CA HIS A 58 6.49 0.27 24.67
C HIS A 58 5.25 0.32 23.76
N ILE A 59 5.39 -0.13 22.51
CA ILE A 59 4.31 -0.23 21.53
C ILE A 59 3.78 -1.68 21.51
N GLN A 60 2.47 -1.89 21.35
CA GLN A 60 1.93 -3.24 21.21
C GLN A 60 2.45 -3.87 19.91
N ARG A 61 2.73 -5.18 19.91
CA ARG A 61 3.28 -5.86 18.73
C ARG A 61 2.62 -7.21 18.51
N MET A 62 2.31 -7.49 17.25
CA MET A 62 1.81 -8.78 16.78
C MET A 62 2.81 -9.34 15.77
N LYS A 63 3.35 -10.53 16.01
CA LYS A 63 4.28 -11.19 15.09
C LYS A 63 3.60 -12.35 14.39
N LEU A 64 3.59 -12.32 13.06
CA LEU A 64 2.89 -13.31 12.23
C LEU A 64 3.76 -14.51 11.86
N TRP A 65 5.10 -14.39 11.94
CA TRP A 65 6.04 -15.48 11.62
C TRP A 65 5.95 -16.01 10.18
N VAL A 66 5.69 -15.13 9.21
CA VAL A 66 5.48 -15.49 7.80
C VAL A 66 6.69 -15.17 6.90
N GLU A 67 6.97 -16.07 5.96
CA GLU A 67 7.95 -15.92 4.88
C GLU A 67 7.33 -15.33 3.62
N ASP A 68 8.16 -14.83 2.69
CA ASP A 68 7.69 -14.26 1.42
C ASP A 68 7.88 -15.27 0.29
N THR A 69 7.30 -16.45 0.46
CA THR A 69 7.44 -17.57 -0.47
C THR A 69 6.07 -17.96 -1.03
N THR A 70 6.07 -18.76 -2.09
CA THR A 70 4.82 -19.26 -2.69
C THR A 70 4.09 -20.27 -1.82
N ASP A 71 4.81 -20.89 -0.89
CA ASP A 71 4.31 -22.00 -0.08
C ASP A 71 3.82 -21.53 1.30
N GLU A 72 4.04 -20.26 1.64
CA GLU A 72 3.57 -19.67 2.89
C GLU A 72 2.05 -19.42 2.84
N ASP A 73 1.37 -19.79 3.92
CA ASP A 73 -0.08 -19.59 4.08
C ASP A 73 -0.37 -18.37 4.97
N LEU A 74 -0.77 -17.27 4.36
CA LEU A 74 -1.21 -16.05 5.05
C LEU A 74 -2.70 -16.07 5.37
N PHE A 75 -3.46 -17.00 4.78
CA PHE A 75 -4.91 -17.01 4.86
C PHE A 75 -5.44 -17.04 6.31
N PRO A 76 -4.89 -17.85 7.24
CA PRO A 76 -5.34 -17.89 8.63
C PRO A 76 -5.17 -16.55 9.37
N HIS A 77 -4.27 -15.68 8.89
CA HIS A 77 -4.00 -14.39 9.50
C HIS A 77 -4.93 -13.29 8.99
N PHE A 78 -5.52 -13.41 7.81
CA PHE A 78 -6.25 -12.31 7.18
C PHE A 78 -7.39 -11.77 8.04
N ASP A 79 -8.24 -12.64 8.55
CA ASP A 79 -9.42 -12.22 9.29
C ASP A 79 -9.05 -11.65 10.67
N ILE A 80 -8.27 -12.41 11.44
CA ILE A 80 -7.86 -12.05 12.81
C ILE A 80 -7.06 -10.74 12.81
N VAL A 81 -6.12 -10.58 11.87
CA VAL A 81 -5.28 -9.39 11.80
C VAL A 81 -6.08 -8.19 11.29
N ALA A 82 -6.98 -8.37 10.32
CA ALA A 82 -7.87 -7.30 9.87
C ALA A 82 -8.73 -6.76 11.01
N ASP A 83 -9.26 -7.65 11.86
CA ASP A 83 -10.13 -7.27 12.97
C ASP A 83 -9.37 -6.52 14.05
N GLN A 84 -8.15 -6.97 14.37
CA GLN A 84 -7.29 -6.26 15.31
C GLN A 84 -6.88 -4.88 14.78
N ILE A 85 -6.54 -4.76 13.49
CA ILE A 85 -6.26 -3.47 12.85
C ILE A 85 -7.48 -2.57 12.97
N HIS A 86 -8.68 -3.11 12.68
CA HIS A 86 -9.91 -2.35 12.74
C HIS A 86 -10.22 -1.83 14.14
N ALA A 87 -10.08 -2.67 15.16
CA ALA A 87 -10.32 -2.31 16.56
C ALA A 87 -9.45 -1.11 16.99
N VAL A 88 -8.13 -1.17 16.74
CA VAL A 88 -7.21 -0.06 17.09
C VAL A 88 -7.60 1.23 16.37
N ILE A 89 -7.98 1.14 15.09
CA ILE A 89 -8.35 2.33 14.30
C ILE A 89 -9.70 2.91 14.77
N GLN A 90 -10.66 2.09 15.22
CA GLN A 90 -11.93 2.57 15.79
C GLN A 90 -11.70 3.34 17.10
N ASP A 91 -10.70 2.92 17.88
CA ASP A 91 -10.28 3.61 19.11
C ASP A 91 -9.39 4.84 18.84
N ARG A 92 -9.32 5.29 17.57
CA ARG A 92 -8.51 6.43 17.10
C ARG A 92 -6.99 6.23 17.22
N GLY A 93 -6.56 4.98 17.37
CA GLY A 93 -5.16 4.59 17.34
C GLY A 93 -4.60 4.46 15.92
N ALA A 94 -3.28 4.23 15.84
CA ALA A 94 -2.59 4.01 14.58
C ALA A 94 -1.86 2.66 14.54
N VAL A 95 -1.98 1.97 13.42
CA VAL A 95 -1.39 0.65 13.19
C VAL A 95 -0.35 0.72 12.08
N LEU A 96 0.82 0.14 12.32
CA LEU A 96 1.87 -0.05 11.31
C LEU A 96 1.98 -1.53 10.95
N VAL A 97 1.81 -1.86 9.67
CA VAL A 97 2.07 -3.19 9.14
C VAL A 97 3.39 -3.17 8.35
N HIS A 98 4.37 -3.97 8.74
CA HIS A 98 5.65 -4.01 8.05
C HIS A 98 6.05 -5.43 7.64
N CYS A 99 6.89 -5.50 6.60
CA CYS A 99 7.70 -6.68 6.32
C CYS A 99 9.16 -6.24 6.09
N VAL A 100 9.94 -6.97 5.29
CA VAL A 100 11.30 -6.52 4.94
C VAL A 100 11.26 -5.37 3.92
N ALA A 101 10.68 -5.59 2.75
CA ALA A 101 10.67 -4.58 1.67
C ALA A 101 9.46 -3.65 1.70
N GLY A 102 8.39 -4.01 2.41
CA GLY A 102 7.12 -3.30 2.37
C GLY A 102 6.40 -3.43 1.02
N VAL A 103 6.56 -4.58 0.34
CA VAL A 103 6.10 -4.84 -1.03
C VAL A 103 5.06 -5.98 -1.10
N SER A 104 5.32 -7.11 -0.43
CA SER A 104 4.51 -8.34 -0.59
C SER A 104 3.75 -8.71 0.69
N ARG A 105 4.40 -9.32 1.70
CA ARG A 105 3.74 -9.77 2.96
C ARG A 105 2.88 -8.72 3.65
N SER A 106 3.46 -7.56 3.98
CA SER A 106 2.70 -6.47 4.63
C SER A 106 1.61 -5.89 3.73
N ALA A 107 1.84 -5.84 2.41
CA ALA A 107 0.82 -5.42 1.46
C ALA A 107 -0.36 -6.39 1.45
N ALA A 108 -0.12 -7.71 1.48
CA ALA A 108 -1.19 -8.70 1.54
C ALA A 108 -2.06 -8.54 2.80
N ILE A 109 -1.44 -8.37 3.97
CA ILE A 109 -2.16 -8.12 5.23
C ILE A 109 -2.99 -6.82 5.16
N CYS A 110 -2.40 -5.73 4.65
CA CYS A 110 -3.14 -4.48 4.48
C CYS A 110 -4.28 -4.61 3.47
N LEU A 111 -4.11 -5.37 2.39
CA LEU A 111 -5.17 -5.64 1.41
C LEU A 111 -6.34 -6.39 2.03
N ALA A 112 -6.07 -7.39 2.88
CA ALA A 112 -7.13 -8.12 3.60
C ALA A 112 -7.96 -7.18 4.48
N TYR A 113 -7.32 -6.30 5.26
CA TYR A 113 -8.03 -5.28 6.04
C TYR A 113 -8.84 -4.32 5.16
N LEU A 114 -8.23 -3.76 4.12
CA LEU A 114 -8.90 -2.81 3.23
C LEU A 114 -10.11 -3.46 2.54
N LEU A 115 -9.98 -4.72 2.15
CA LEU A 115 -11.05 -5.52 1.60
C LEU A 115 -12.18 -5.72 2.61
N LYS A 116 -11.89 -6.20 3.83
CA LYS A 116 -12.93 -6.45 4.84
C LYS A 116 -13.67 -5.18 5.24
N TYR A 117 -12.94 -4.09 5.52
CA TYR A 117 -13.49 -2.93 6.24
C TYR A 117 -13.60 -1.62 5.44
N ARG A 118 -12.90 -1.46 4.31
CA ARG A 118 -12.78 -0.14 3.66
C ARG A 118 -13.27 -0.08 2.23
N THR A 119 -13.39 -1.21 1.55
CA THR A 119 -13.67 -1.25 0.12
C THR A 119 -14.71 -2.31 -0.23
N ARG A 120 -15.34 -2.12 -1.40
CA ARG A 120 -16.34 -3.06 -1.93
C ARG A 120 -15.74 -4.31 -2.56
N SER A 121 -14.47 -4.28 -2.95
CA SER A 121 -13.80 -5.38 -3.66
C SER A 121 -12.28 -5.32 -3.51
N LEU A 122 -11.61 -6.45 -3.70
CA LEU A 122 -10.16 -6.59 -3.66
C LEU A 122 -9.49 -5.72 -4.73
N ARG A 123 -10.14 -5.57 -5.90
CA ARG A 123 -9.73 -4.60 -6.93
C ARG A 123 -9.59 -3.19 -6.37
N ALA A 124 -10.64 -2.74 -5.68
CA ALA A 124 -10.71 -1.38 -5.15
C ALA A 124 -9.69 -1.21 -4.03
N ALA A 125 -9.52 -2.22 -3.16
CA ALA A 125 -8.46 -2.24 -2.15
C ALA A 125 -7.06 -2.08 -2.77
N TYR A 126 -6.78 -2.82 -3.84
CA TYR A 126 -5.50 -2.74 -4.55
C TYR A 126 -5.26 -1.37 -5.19
N HIS A 127 -6.24 -0.81 -5.90
CA HIS A 127 -6.09 0.50 -6.52
C HIS A 127 -5.92 1.62 -5.47
N LEU A 128 -6.65 1.56 -4.36
CA LEU A 128 -6.46 2.48 -3.24
C LEU A 128 -5.03 2.37 -2.71
N MET A 129 -4.54 1.15 -2.45
CA MET A 129 -3.19 0.93 -1.97
C MET A 129 -2.14 1.45 -2.95
N CYS A 130 -2.26 1.15 -4.25
CA CYS A 130 -1.34 1.60 -5.28
C CYS A 130 -1.31 3.12 -5.44
N SER A 131 -2.44 3.81 -5.22
CA SER A 131 -2.47 5.29 -5.24
C SER A 131 -1.60 5.92 -4.15
N LYS A 132 -1.40 5.22 -3.03
CA LYS A 132 -0.56 5.65 -1.89
C LYS A 132 0.83 5.04 -1.93
N ARG A 133 0.95 3.84 -2.51
CA ARG A 133 2.16 3.01 -2.51
C ARG A 133 2.27 2.21 -3.81
N PRO A 134 2.74 2.83 -4.92
CA PRO A 134 2.76 2.20 -6.26
C PRO A 134 3.63 0.94 -6.41
N MET A 135 4.60 0.73 -5.53
CA MET A 135 5.55 -0.38 -5.57
C MET A 135 5.00 -1.70 -5.01
N VAL A 136 3.78 -1.71 -4.44
CA VAL A 136 3.21 -2.92 -3.84
C VAL A 136 3.01 -4.02 -4.88
N ARG A 137 3.47 -5.22 -4.54
CA ARG A 137 3.46 -6.36 -5.44
C ARG A 137 3.47 -7.66 -4.63
N PRO A 138 2.33 -8.06 -4.01
CA PRO A 138 2.22 -9.36 -3.37
C PRO A 138 2.63 -10.48 -4.32
N ASN A 139 3.23 -11.52 -3.75
CA ASN A 139 3.55 -12.72 -4.50
C ASN A 139 2.25 -13.39 -5.01
N LEU A 140 2.39 -14.24 -6.03
CA LEU A 140 1.22 -14.81 -6.73
C LEU A 140 0.36 -15.72 -5.82
N SER A 141 0.98 -16.41 -4.86
CA SER A 141 0.26 -17.26 -3.90
C SER A 141 -0.63 -16.41 -2.98
N PHE A 142 -0.10 -15.30 -2.45
CA PHE A 142 -0.87 -14.37 -1.63
C PHE A 142 -2.04 -13.75 -2.40
N TRP A 143 -1.88 -13.49 -3.69
CA TRP A 143 -3.01 -13.06 -4.52
C TRP A 143 -4.12 -14.11 -4.60
N ARG A 144 -3.78 -15.39 -4.76
CA ARG A 144 -4.78 -16.47 -4.76
C ARG A 144 -5.51 -16.55 -3.43
N GLN A 145 -4.77 -16.44 -2.32
CA GLN A 145 -5.34 -16.44 -0.97
C GLN A 145 -6.25 -15.21 -0.75
N LEU A 146 -5.85 -14.01 -1.22
CA LEU A 146 -6.67 -12.80 -1.14
C LEU A 146 -7.95 -12.88 -1.98
N ILE A 147 -7.87 -13.48 -3.18
CA ILE A 147 -9.05 -13.73 -4.03
C ILE A 147 -10.01 -14.68 -3.32
N HIS A 148 -9.48 -15.75 -2.70
CA HIS A 148 -10.31 -16.65 -1.90
C HIS A 148 -10.94 -15.92 -0.70
N TYR A 149 -10.18 -15.04 -0.05
CA TYR A 149 -10.66 -14.27 1.09
C TYR A 149 -11.78 -13.30 0.69
N GLU A 150 -11.67 -12.65 -0.47
CA GLU A 150 -12.74 -11.81 -1.03
C GLU A 150 -14.06 -12.57 -1.19
N GLN A 151 -13.99 -13.79 -1.73
CA GLN A 151 -15.17 -14.64 -1.91
C GLN A 151 -15.85 -14.95 -0.57
N GLN A 152 -15.06 -15.20 0.48
CA GLN A 152 -15.59 -15.45 1.82
C GLN A 152 -16.24 -14.21 2.46
N VAL A 153 -15.57 -13.04 2.39
CA VAL A 153 -16.04 -11.86 3.12
C VAL A 153 -17.06 -11.01 2.36
N LYS A 154 -17.13 -11.11 1.04
CA LYS A 154 -18.09 -10.35 0.22
C LYS A 154 -19.22 -11.21 -0.38
N GLY A 155 -19.08 -12.53 -0.39
CA GLY A 155 -20.12 -13.46 -0.84
C GLY A 155 -20.40 -13.43 -2.35
N ASN A 156 -19.48 -12.88 -3.15
CA ASN A 156 -19.60 -12.73 -4.60
C ASN A 156 -18.31 -13.19 -5.30
N VAL A 157 -18.37 -13.29 -6.63
CA VAL A 157 -17.25 -13.75 -7.46
C VAL A 157 -16.06 -12.80 -7.24
N GLY A 158 -14.88 -13.39 -6.99
CA GLY A 158 -13.63 -12.64 -6.79
C GLY A 158 -13.42 -11.62 -7.91
N SER A 159 -13.13 -10.38 -7.53
CA SER A 159 -13.00 -9.27 -8.48
C SER A 159 -11.69 -9.36 -9.26
N VAL A 160 -10.61 -9.88 -8.66
CA VAL A 160 -9.28 -10.06 -9.28
C VAL A 160 -9.17 -11.45 -9.88
N ARG A 161 -8.58 -11.55 -11.08
CA ARG A 161 -8.33 -12.82 -11.77
C ARG A 161 -6.84 -13.02 -12.01
N ILE A 162 -6.40 -14.28 -11.94
CA ILE A 162 -5.06 -14.65 -12.36
C ILE A 162 -5.08 -14.93 -13.87
N VAL A 163 -4.28 -14.20 -14.62
CA VAL A 163 -4.18 -14.24 -16.09
C VAL A 163 -2.75 -14.49 -16.53
N ARG A 164 -2.55 -14.86 -17.80
CA ARG A 164 -1.23 -14.99 -18.42
C ARG A 164 -0.75 -13.63 -18.94
N ASP A 165 0.54 -13.35 -18.84
CA ASP A 165 1.18 -12.19 -19.43
C ASP A 165 1.23 -12.36 -20.96
N GLU A 166 0.69 -11.41 -21.72
CA GLU A 166 0.74 -11.45 -23.19
C GLU A 166 2.18 -11.41 -23.72
N ALA A 167 3.07 -10.68 -23.03
CA ALA A 167 4.47 -10.60 -23.40
C ALA A 167 5.28 -11.83 -22.96
N GLN A 168 4.78 -12.59 -21.98
CA GLN A 168 5.45 -13.76 -21.41
C GLN A 168 4.40 -14.85 -21.08
N PRO A 169 3.97 -15.69 -22.06
CA PRO A 169 2.81 -16.59 -21.90
C PRO A 169 2.87 -17.58 -20.72
N ASP A 170 4.08 -17.91 -20.26
CA ASP A 170 4.32 -18.80 -19.11
C ASP A 170 4.18 -18.10 -17.75
N LYS A 171 4.09 -16.78 -17.74
CA LYS A 171 4.05 -15.97 -16.53
C LYS A 171 2.61 -15.64 -16.17
N LEU A 172 2.23 -16.01 -14.95
CA LEU A 172 0.94 -15.66 -14.37
C LEU A 172 1.03 -14.36 -13.56
N LEU A 173 0.00 -13.53 -13.67
CA LEU A 173 -0.15 -12.32 -12.85
C LEU A 173 -1.62 -12.03 -12.53
N PRO A 174 -1.90 -11.29 -11.45
CA PRO A 174 -3.19 -10.66 -11.22
C PRO A 174 -3.51 -9.64 -12.32
N ASP A 175 -4.72 -9.69 -12.87
CA ASP A 175 -5.18 -8.80 -13.95
C ASP A 175 -5.12 -7.31 -13.60
N VAL A 176 -5.13 -6.96 -12.31
CA VAL A 176 -4.91 -5.59 -11.82
C VAL A 176 -3.53 -5.01 -12.11
N TYR A 177 -2.55 -5.84 -12.49
CA TYR A 177 -1.22 -5.36 -12.90
C TYR A 177 -1.17 -4.99 -14.39
N LEU A 178 -2.14 -5.43 -15.19
CA LEU A 178 -2.25 -4.99 -16.56
C LEU A 178 -2.60 -3.50 -16.53
N LYS A 179 -1.82 -2.69 -17.24
CA LYS A 179 -2.19 -1.29 -17.52
C LYS A 179 -3.35 -1.30 -18.51
N ILE A 180 -4.53 -1.72 -18.07
CA ILE A 180 -5.73 -1.58 -18.88
C ILE A 180 -6.05 -0.09 -18.85
N VAL A 181 -5.64 0.61 -19.90
CA VAL A 181 -6.37 1.80 -20.33
C VAL A 181 -7.76 1.26 -20.67
N ILE A 182 -8.68 1.29 -19.71
CA ILE A 182 -10.11 1.21 -20.04
C ILE A 182 -10.44 2.64 -20.45
N PRO A 183 -10.66 2.94 -21.74
CA PRO A 183 -11.27 4.21 -22.10
C PRO A 183 -12.61 4.28 -21.38
N ASP A 184 -12.85 5.39 -20.71
CA ASP A 184 -14.10 5.73 -20.05
C ASP A 184 -15.26 5.79 -21.08
N GLN A 185 -15.80 4.63 -21.45
CA GLN A 185 -16.82 4.48 -22.51
C GLN A 185 -17.93 3.51 -22.10
N LEU A 186 -18.28 3.41 -20.81
CA LEU A 186 -19.53 2.78 -20.38
C LEU A 186 -20.43 3.66 -19.50
N SER A 187 -20.18 4.96 -19.48
CA SER A 187 -21.16 5.98 -19.05
C SER A 187 -21.56 6.85 -20.24
N ARG A 188 -22.28 6.26 -21.21
CA ARG A 188 -23.18 7.02 -22.08
C ARG A 188 -24.55 6.35 -22.08
N PRO A 189 -25.63 7.04 -21.70
CA PRO A 189 -26.96 6.51 -21.89
C PRO A 189 -27.23 6.33 -23.38
N LEU A 190 -27.76 5.16 -23.75
CA LEU A 190 -28.34 4.91 -25.06
C LEU A 190 -29.54 5.86 -25.22
N SER A 191 -29.38 6.91 -26.02
CA SER A 191 -30.51 7.67 -26.55
C SER A 191 -31.09 6.92 -27.75
N PRO A 192 -32.41 6.68 -27.82
CA PRO A 192 -33.01 6.01 -28.96
C PRO A 192 -32.95 6.89 -30.20
N THR A 193 -32.59 6.27 -31.32
CA THR A 193 -32.70 6.79 -32.68
C THR A 193 -34.12 7.25 -32.98
N ASN A 194 -34.27 8.43 -33.56
CA ASN A 194 -35.22 8.68 -34.64
C ASN A 194 -34.80 9.93 -35.43
N ALA A 195 -34.62 9.76 -36.73
CA ALA A 195 -34.52 10.83 -37.70
C ALA A 195 -35.93 11.11 -38.25
N THR A 196 -36.32 12.38 -38.33
CA THR A 196 -37.08 12.98 -39.46
C THR A 196 -37.31 14.48 -39.24
N ASP A 197 -36.70 15.26 -40.13
CA ASP A 197 -37.17 16.46 -40.86
C ASP A 197 -37.83 17.70 -40.20
N ALA A 198 -37.14 18.82 -40.46
CA ALA A 198 -37.59 20.05 -41.15
C ALA A 198 -38.27 21.23 -40.41
N SER A 199 -37.55 22.37 -40.47
CA SER A 199 -38.00 23.74 -40.81
C SER A 199 -38.83 24.58 -39.81
N SER A 200 -38.24 25.66 -39.28
CA SER A 200 -38.51 27.08 -39.70
C SER A 200 -38.33 28.14 -38.60
N ALA A 201 -37.49 29.14 -38.93
CA ALA A 201 -37.59 30.60 -38.72
C ALA A 201 -37.82 31.30 -37.34
N GLN A 202 -36.86 32.20 -37.05
CA GLN A 202 -36.98 33.61 -36.61
C GLN A 202 -37.35 33.98 -35.14
N SER A 203 -36.41 34.63 -34.44
CA SER A 203 -36.34 36.11 -34.23
C SER A 203 -35.59 36.50 -32.93
N VAL A 204 -34.79 37.57 -33.02
CA VAL A 204 -34.04 38.25 -31.94
C VAL A 204 -34.80 39.55 -31.59
N PRO A 205 -34.67 40.14 -30.39
CA PRO A 205 -33.68 41.22 -30.24
C PRO A 205 -33.01 41.38 -28.85
N LYS A 206 -31.69 41.68 -28.92
CA LYS A 206 -30.86 42.71 -28.24
C LYS A 206 -30.66 42.78 -26.70
N SER A 207 -29.38 43.02 -26.41
CA SER A 207 -28.54 43.26 -25.21
C SER A 207 -28.88 44.58 -24.46
N PRO A 208 -28.09 45.13 -23.48
CA PRO A 208 -26.71 44.80 -23.05
C PRO A 208 -26.40 44.91 -21.54
N PHE A 209 -25.22 44.45 -21.11
CA PHE A 209 -24.20 45.26 -20.40
C PHE A 209 -22.90 44.46 -20.29
N SER A 210 -21.81 45.16 -20.60
CA SER A 210 -20.42 44.73 -20.72
C SER A 210 -19.71 44.73 -19.37
N ASP A 211 -18.71 43.87 -19.20
CA ASP A 211 -17.30 44.28 -19.03
C ASP A 211 -16.44 43.06 -18.65
N GLU A 212 -15.51 42.73 -19.55
CA GLU A 212 -14.35 41.87 -19.31
C GLU A 212 -13.15 42.78 -18.96
N PRO A 213 -12.15 42.28 -18.24
CA PRO A 213 -10.86 42.23 -18.92
C PRO A 213 -10.07 40.93 -18.71
N ALA A 214 -9.31 40.60 -19.75
CA ALA A 214 -8.43 39.46 -19.92
C ALA A 214 -7.02 39.66 -19.26
N PRO A 215 -5.97 38.87 -19.58
CA PRO A 215 -5.44 37.82 -18.72
C PRO A 215 -4.00 38.05 -18.24
N VAL A 216 -3.56 37.35 -17.19
CA VAL A 216 -2.17 37.44 -16.68
C VAL A 216 -1.37 36.17 -16.98
N SER A 217 -0.50 36.31 -17.98
CA SER A 217 0.84 35.73 -18.22
C SER A 217 1.24 34.36 -17.64
N GLN A 218 1.52 33.43 -18.56
CA GLN A 218 2.44 32.29 -18.41
C GLN A 218 3.90 32.72 -18.37
N LEU A 219 4.78 31.95 -17.71
CA LEU A 219 6.24 31.84 -17.94
C LEU A 219 6.83 30.67 -17.06
N PRO A 220 7.99 30.07 -17.37
CA PRO A 220 8.11 28.96 -18.31
C PRO A 220 8.62 27.62 -17.70
N LEU A 221 8.42 26.55 -18.47
CA LEU A 221 9.02 25.22 -18.32
C LEU A 221 10.56 25.28 -18.42
N SER A 222 11.25 24.91 -17.33
CA SER A 222 12.69 24.62 -17.34
C SER A 222 12.93 23.11 -17.51
N ARG A 223 13.49 22.75 -18.67
CA ARG A 223 14.10 21.44 -18.92
C ARG A 223 15.33 21.28 -18.03
N HIS A 224 15.36 20.27 -17.18
CA HIS A 224 16.60 19.75 -16.61
C HIS A 224 16.80 18.29 -17.01
N ARG A 225 17.73 18.11 -17.96
CA ARG A 225 18.39 16.87 -18.28
C ARG A 225 19.69 16.85 -17.46
N ARG A 226 19.88 15.86 -16.58
CA ARG A 226 21.24 15.38 -16.27
C ARG A 226 21.23 13.96 -15.70
N ASN A 227 22.30 13.27 -16.06
CA ASN A 227 22.55 11.84 -15.98
C ASN A 227 22.88 11.32 -14.57
N SER A 228 22.67 10.01 -14.44
CA SER A 228 23.59 8.97 -13.90
C SER A 228 23.93 8.88 -12.41
N SER A 229 24.03 7.60 -12.02
CA SER A 229 24.72 7.00 -10.86
C SER A 229 23.89 6.82 -9.58
N GLY A 230 23.00 5.82 -9.62
CA GLY A 230 22.46 5.20 -8.41
C GLY A 230 23.56 4.37 -7.73
N GLY A 231 24.34 5.00 -6.86
CA GLY A 231 25.23 4.32 -5.95
C GLY A 231 24.43 3.51 -4.93
N SER A 232 24.59 2.19 -4.94
CA SER A 232 24.10 1.31 -3.88
C SER A 232 24.88 1.60 -2.60
N ALA A 233 24.31 2.41 -1.71
CA ALA A 233 24.88 2.65 -0.40
C ALA A 233 24.72 1.38 0.46
N ARG A 234 25.84 0.74 0.81
CA ARG A 234 25.87 -0.30 1.83
C ARG A 234 25.74 0.35 3.20
N VAL A 235 24.53 0.39 3.74
CA VAL A 235 24.32 0.78 5.15
C VAL A 235 24.61 -0.43 6.03
N LYS A 236 25.73 -0.40 6.76
CA LYS A 236 26.02 -1.36 7.82
C LYS A 236 25.25 -0.95 9.07
N PHE A 237 24.29 -1.76 9.50
CA PHE A 237 23.69 -1.61 10.82
C PHE A 237 24.56 -2.33 11.85
N VAL A 238 25.14 -1.57 12.79
CA VAL A 238 25.71 -2.12 14.03
C VAL A 238 24.58 -2.11 15.06
N PRO A 239 24.09 -3.26 15.55
CA PRO A 239 23.18 -3.25 16.67
C PRO A 239 23.96 -2.76 17.90
N VAL A 240 23.53 -1.63 18.46
CA VAL A 240 23.98 -1.17 19.78
C VAL A 240 23.36 -2.12 20.81
N LEU A 241 24.10 -3.17 21.15
CA LEU A 241 23.90 -3.90 22.39
C LEU A 241 24.72 -3.17 23.45
N GLU A 242 24.16 -2.12 24.05
CA GLU A 242 24.65 -1.67 25.35
C GLU A 242 24.21 -2.73 26.37
N VAL A 243 25.13 -3.62 26.70
CA VAL A 243 25.05 -4.44 27.91
C VAL A 243 25.41 -3.51 29.07
N LEU A 244 24.41 -2.82 29.60
CA LEU A 244 24.47 -2.25 30.94
C LEU A 244 24.03 -3.31 31.94
N THR A 245 25.01 -3.98 32.55
CA THR A 245 24.94 -4.35 33.96
C THR A 245 26.37 -4.43 34.48
N GLU A 246 26.84 -3.31 35.03
CA GLU A 246 27.93 -3.28 35.99
C GLU A 246 27.42 -3.80 37.35
N MET A 247 28.27 -4.62 37.97
CA MET A 247 28.62 -4.60 39.39
C MET A 247 27.50 -4.68 40.44
N ALA A 248 27.35 -5.86 41.02
CA ALA A 248 27.02 -5.98 42.43
C ALA A 248 27.82 -7.13 43.08
N ALA A 249 28.64 -6.72 44.06
CA ALA A 249 29.10 -7.44 45.25
C ALA A 249 30.27 -8.45 45.15
N GLU A 250 31.39 -8.02 45.73
CA GLU A 250 32.46 -8.82 46.31
C GLU A 250 31.99 -9.67 47.51
N SER A 251 32.53 -10.91 47.58
CA SER A 251 33.01 -11.68 48.77
C SER A 251 32.05 -12.14 49.89
N PRO A 252 32.47 -13.09 50.78
CA PRO A 252 33.27 -14.31 50.57
C PRO A 252 32.67 -15.55 51.29
N ALA A 253 33.19 -16.76 51.00
CA ALA A 253 33.36 -17.88 51.94
C ALA A 253 34.39 -18.86 51.39
#